data_AF-F0QSA5-F1
#
_entry.id   AF-F0QSA5-F1
#
_cell.length_a   1.000
_cell.length_b   1.000
_cell.length_c   1.000
_cell.angle_alpha   90.00
_cell.angle_beta   90.00
_cell.angle_gamma   90.00
#
_symmetry.space_group_name_H-M   'P 1'
#
loop_
_entity.id
_entity.type
_entity.pdbx_description
1 polymer ?
#
loop_
_entity_poly.entity_id
_entity_poly.type
_entity_poly.pdbx_seq_one_letter_code
_entity_poly.pdbx_strand_id
1 'polypeptide(L)'
;MSLLLPFLNESVKGVACAFYFFAAASITASFGPQFQEIVKSKNTSSISLKVFLLHFMIGFFFFIGTILFWCNTSNTSGHVTNSIFIYINSFVLYACGKIVWLKYQNSKKAKELGISELEYCTNYLNMNPSTDLESL
;
A
#
# COMPACT_ATOMS: atom_id res chain seq x y z
N MET A 1 -8.34 13.47 -18.61
CA MET A 1 -9.11 14.35 -17.71
C MET A 1 -8.16 14.96 -16.70
N SER A 2 -7.63 16.15 -17.00
CA SER A 2 -6.89 16.98 -16.04
C SER A 2 -7.55 18.34 -16.08
N LEU A 3 -8.57 18.52 -15.26
CA LEU A 3 -9.49 19.65 -15.38
C LEU A 3 -9.01 20.90 -14.63
N LEU A 4 -7.88 20.84 -13.90
CA LEU A 4 -7.40 21.98 -13.11
C LEU A 4 -5.89 22.28 -13.21
N LEU A 5 -5.07 21.38 -13.73
CA LEU A 5 -3.62 21.60 -13.81
C LEU A 5 -3.12 22.58 -14.90
N PRO A 6 -3.81 22.85 -16.04
CA PRO A 6 -3.20 23.68 -17.06
C PRO A 6 -3.24 25.19 -16.75
N PHE A 7 -3.89 25.62 -15.65
CA PHE A 7 -4.03 27.04 -15.27
C PHE A 7 -3.17 27.50 -14.09
N LEU A 8 -2.33 26.62 -13.53
CA LEU A 8 -1.53 26.94 -12.34
C LEU A 8 -0.12 27.42 -12.74
N ASN A 9 0.19 28.66 -12.35
CA ASN A 9 1.49 29.33 -12.49
C ASN A 9 2.64 28.43 -11.98
N GLU A 10 3.85 28.56 -12.53
CA GLU A 10 5.04 27.76 -12.16
C GLU A 10 5.26 27.67 -10.63
N SER A 11 5.01 28.76 -9.90
CA SER A 11 5.07 28.80 -8.44
C SER A 11 4.08 27.87 -7.75
N VAL A 12 2.87 27.70 -8.30
CA VAL A 12 1.85 26.82 -7.72
C VAL A 12 2.16 25.35 -8.00
N LYS A 13 2.82 25.03 -9.13
CA LYS A 13 3.32 23.67 -9.39
C LYS A 13 4.37 23.25 -8.37
N GLY A 14 5.30 24.15 -8.02
CA GLY A 14 6.31 23.91 -6.99
C GLY A 14 5.70 23.71 -5.60
N VAL A 15 4.75 24.55 -5.22
CA VAL A 15 4.00 24.41 -3.96
C VAL A 15 3.20 23.11 -3.92
N ALA A 16 2.50 22.77 -5.00
CA ALA A 16 1.76 21.52 -5.10
C ALA A 16 2.68 20.30 -4.93
N CYS A 17 3.84 20.30 -5.60
CA CYS A 17 4.83 19.23 -5.47
C CYS A 17 5.29 19.06 -4.01
N ALA A 18 5.60 20.15 -3.31
CA ALA A 18 5.97 20.11 -1.90
C ALA A 18 4.85 19.53 -1.01
N PHE A 19 3.60 19.98 -1.19
CA PHE A 19 2.46 19.41 -0.47
C PHE A 19 2.24 17.93 -0.77
N TYR A 20 2.47 17.48 -2.00
CA TYR A 20 2.42 16.05 -2.34
C TYR A 20 3.50 15.25 -1.62
N PHE A 21 4.73 15.77 -1.56
CA PHE A 21 5.80 15.14 -0.79
C PHE A 21 5.46 15.06 0.71
N PHE A 22 4.96 16.14 1.30
CA PHE A 22 4.52 16.14 2.70
C PHE A 22 3.36 15.19 2.95
N ALA A 23 2.38 15.12 2.04
CA ALA A 23 1.28 14.17 2.13
C ALA A 23 1.78 12.73 2.07
N ALA A 24 2.68 12.41 1.13
CA ALA A 24 3.26 11.07 1.01
C ALA A 24 4.10 10.69 2.24
N ALA A 25 4.95 11.60 2.72
CA ALA A 25 5.74 11.39 3.93
C ALA A 25 4.84 11.22 5.18
N SER A 26 3.77 12.01 5.30
CA SER A 26 2.80 11.92 6.39
C SER A 26 2.02 10.60 6.37
N ILE A 27 1.57 10.16 5.20
CA ILE A 27 0.93 8.84 5.02
C ILE A 27 1.92 7.74 5.40
N THR A 28 3.13 7.76 4.87
CA THR A 28 4.16 6.75 5.21
C THR A 28 4.53 6.77 6.69
N ALA A 29 4.60 7.93 7.34
CA ALA A 29 4.89 8.03 8.77
C ALA A 29 3.72 7.53 9.63
N SER A 30 2.48 7.75 9.21
CA SER A 30 1.28 7.32 9.95
C SER A 30 1.00 5.82 9.78
N PHE A 31 1.15 5.31 8.57
CA PHE A 31 0.85 3.92 8.24
C PHE A 31 2.06 2.98 8.30
N GLY A 32 3.28 3.52 8.21
CA GLY A 32 4.52 2.73 8.18
C GLY A 32 4.73 1.88 9.43
N PRO A 33 4.66 2.44 10.66
CA PRO A 33 4.79 1.68 11.89
C PRO A 33 3.71 0.59 12.01
N GLN A 34 2.45 0.93 11.71
CA GLN A 34 1.34 -0.04 11.72
C GLN A 34 1.57 -1.18 10.72
N PHE A 35 2.00 -0.85 9.50
CA PHE A 35 2.34 -1.84 8.49
C PHE A 35 3.48 -2.76 8.95
N GLN A 36 4.55 -2.20 9.52
CA GLN A 36 5.67 -2.97 10.05
C GLN A 36 5.24 -3.91 11.19
N GLU A 37 4.43 -3.43 12.12
CA GLU A 37 3.89 -4.25 13.21
C GLU A 37 3.01 -5.38 12.69
N ILE A 38 2.13 -5.11 11.72
CA ILE A 38 1.26 -6.13 11.10
C ILE A 38 2.09 -7.17 10.34
N VAL A 39 3.08 -6.73 9.55
CA VAL A 39 3.93 -7.66 8.80
C VAL A 39 4.80 -8.51 9.73
N LYS A 40 5.31 -7.92 10.82
CA LYS A 40 6.14 -8.62 11.80
C LYS A 40 5.33 -9.59 12.66
N SER A 41 4.20 -9.14 13.19
CA SER A 41 3.32 -9.97 14.03
C SER A 41 2.49 -10.96 13.21
N LYS A 42 2.35 -10.72 11.89
CA LYS A 42 1.42 -11.41 10.98
C LYS A 42 -0.04 -11.42 11.49
N ASN A 43 -0.36 -10.65 12.52
CA ASN A 43 -1.69 -10.61 13.13
C ASN A 43 -2.59 -9.66 12.33
N THR A 44 -3.63 -10.24 11.71
CA THR A 44 -4.57 -9.49 10.87
C THR A 44 -5.97 -9.38 11.48
N SER A 45 -6.16 -9.86 12.70
CA SER A 45 -7.48 -10.01 13.33
C SER A 45 -8.28 -8.70 13.41
N SER A 46 -7.63 -7.58 13.73
CA SER A 46 -8.24 -6.25 13.84
C SER A 46 -8.38 -5.51 12.49
N ILE A 47 -7.89 -6.08 11.40
CA ILE A 47 -7.84 -5.42 10.10
C ILE A 47 -9.13 -5.62 9.32
N SER A 48 -9.72 -4.52 8.85
CA SER A 48 -10.87 -4.56 7.94
C SER A 48 -10.40 -4.81 6.50
N LEU A 49 -10.63 -6.02 5.99
CA LEU A 49 -10.26 -6.42 4.62
C LEU A 49 -10.87 -5.49 3.56
N LYS A 50 -12.13 -5.06 3.76
CA LYS A 50 -12.84 -4.19 2.81
C LYS A 50 -12.15 -2.84 2.63
N VAL A 51 -11.65 -2.28 3.73
CA VAL A 51 -10.94 -0.99 3.72
C VAL A 51 -9.64 -1.13 2.93
N PHE A 52 -8.84 -2.15 3.22
CA PHE A 52 -7.57 -2.36 2.50
C PHE A 52 -7.77 -2.74 1.03
N LEU A 53 -8.83 -3.48 0.68
CA LEU A 53 -9.20 -3.72 -0.72
C LEU A 53 -9.60 -2.44 -1.44
N LEU A 54 -10.39 -1.57 -0.80
CA LEU A 54 -10.74 -0.27 -1.38
C LEU A 54 -9.48 0.57 -1.64
N HIS A 55 -8.58 0.66 -0.67
CA HIS A 55 -7.32 1.39 -0.81
C HIS A 55 -6.41 0.78 -1.87
N PHE A 56 -6.36 -0.54 -1.96
CA PHE A 56 -5.63 -1.25 -3.01
C PHE A 56 -6.18 -0.92 -4.41
N MET A 57 -7.50 -0.96 -4.60
CA MET A 57 -8.13 -0.65 -5.89
C MET A 57 -7.92 0.82 -6.28
N ILE A 58 -8.10 1.74 -5.33
CA ILE A 58 -7.85 3.17 -5.56
C ILE A 58 -6.36 3.38 -5.93
N GLY A 59 -5.44 2.83 -5.14
CA GLY A 59 -4.00 2.89 -5.39
C GLY A 59 -3.62 2.29 -6.75
N PHE A 60 -4.30 1.23 -7.19
CA PHE A 60 -4.07 0.60 -8.49
C PHE A 60 -4.44 1.54 -9.65
N PHE A 61 -5.60 2.20 -9.57
CA PHE A 61 -5.98 3.19 -10.57
C PHE A 61 -5.03 4.39 -10.61
N PHE A 62 -4.59 4.88 -9.45
CA PHE A 62 -3.59 5.95 -9.38
C PHE A 62 -2.24 5.52 -9.95
N PHE A 63 -1.81 4.29 -9.68
CA PHE A 63 -0.58 3.73 -10.24
C PHE A 63 -0.63 3.66 -11.76
N ILE A 64 -1.70 3.10 -12.34
CA ILE A 64 -1.89 3.05 -13.80
C ILE A 64 -1.87 4.47 -14.39
N GLY A 65 -2.64 5.40 -13.79
CA GLY A 65 -2.66 6.79 -14.26
C GLY A 65 -1.28 7.44 -14.24
N THR A 66 -0.48 7.17 -13.20
CA THR A 66 0.88 7.69 -13.07
C THR A 66 1.83 7.09 -14.11
N ILE A 67 1.72 5.78 -14.38
CA ILE A 67 2.51 5.11 -15.43
C ILE A 67 2.18 5.67 -16.81
N LEU A 68 0.89 5.81 -17.15
CA LEU A 68 0.46 6.37 -18.43
C LEU A 68 0.97 7.81 -18.62
N PHE A 69 0.92 8.62 -17.55
CA PHE A 69 1.45 9.98 -17.58
C PHE A 69 2.97 10.02 -17.72
N TRP A 70 3.68 9.14 -17.02
CA TRP A 70 5.14 9.01 -17.12
C TRP A 70 5.57 8.61 -18.54
N CYS A 71 4.88 7.66 -19.17
CA CYS A 71 5.15 7.24 -20.55
C CYS A 71 4.88 8.37 -21.58
N ASN A 72 3.95 9.28 -21.31
CA ASN A 72 3.61 10.40 -22.18
C ASN A 72 4.44 11.67 -21.88
N THR A 73 5.35 11.61 -20.92
CA THR A 73 6.24 12.73 -20.59
C THR A 73 7.42 12.75 -21.56
N SER A 74 7.78 13.93 -22.06
CA SER A 74 8.87 14.11 -23.05
C SER A 74 10.12 14.78 -22.48
N ASN A 75 10.08 15.29 -21.25
CA ASN A 75 11.19 16.00 -20.63
C ASN A 75 11.74 15.28 -19.37
N THR A 76 13.05 15.40 -19.15
CA THR A 76 13.75 14.70 -18.06
C THR A 76 13.26 15.10 -16.67
N SER A 77 12.98 16.38 -16.41
CA SER A 77 12.50 16.82 -15.09
C SER A 77 11.08 16.31 -14.78
N GLY A 78 10.23 16.19 -15.81
CA GLY A 78 8.92 15.57 -15.68
C GLY A 78 9.03 14.08 -15.35
N HIS A 79 9.95 13.36 -15.99
CA HIS A 79 10.21 11.95 -15.64
C HIS A 79 10.67 11.79 -14.19
N VAL A 80 11.63 12.61 -13.73
CA VAL A 80 12.13 12.54 -12.34
C VAL A 80 11.00 12.79 -11.34
N THR A 81 10.20 13.83 -11.58
CA THR A 81 9.07 14.18 -10.70
C THR A 81 8.02 13.06 -10.68
N ASN A 82 7.68 12.52 -11.85
CA ASN A 82 6.70 11.44 -11.98
C ASN A 82 7.20 10.11 -11.40
N SER A 83 8.51 9.83 -11.44
CA SER A 83 9.09 8.62 -10.83
C SER A 83 8.88 8.57 -9.31
N ILE A 84 8.83 9.71 -8.62
CA ILE A 84 8.49 9.78 -7.20
C ILE A 84 7.05 9.31 -6.97
N PHE A 85 6.11 9.76 -7.81
CA PHE A 85 4.72 9.32 -7.73
C PHE A 85 4.58 7.83 -8.05
N ILE A 86 5.35 7.31 -9.02
CA ILE A 86 5.40 5.86 -9.30
C ILE A 86 5.84 5.11 -8.04
N TYR A 87 6.92 5.55 -7.40
CA TYR A 87 7.43 4.93 -6.18
C TYR A 87 6.40 4.91 -5.05
N ILE A 88 5.78 6.06 -4.75
CA ILE A 88 4.77 6.17 -3.67
C ILE A 88 3.58 5.25 -3.96
N ASN A 89 3.03 5.28 -5.18
CA ASN A 89 1.90 4.43 -5.53
C ASN A 89 2.27 2.93 -5.51
N SER A 90 3.48 2.58 -5.93
CA SER A 90 4.01 1.20 -5.86
C SER A 90 4.11 0.74 -4.41
N PHE A 91 4.62 1.59 -3.52
CA PHE A 91 4.74 1.29 -2.10
C PHE A 91 3.37 1.07 -1.45
N VAL A 92 2.40 1.95 -1.71
CA VAL A 92 1.03 1.81 -1.18
C VAL A 92 0.37 0.54 -1.69
N LEU A 93 0.52 0.23 -2.98
CA LEU A 93 0.03 -1.01 -3.58
C LEU A 93 0.65 -2.24 -2.92
N TYR A 94 1.97 -2.25 -2.75
CA TYR A 94 2.68 -3.32 -2.08
C TYR A 94 2.19 -3.50 -0.64
N ALA A 95 2.10 -2.42 0.14
CA ALA A 95 1.68 -2.46 1.53
C ALA A 95 0.25 -2.99 1.69
N CYS A 96 -0.69 -2.43 0.93
CA CYS A 96 -2.08 -2.88 0.96
C CYS A 96 -2.21 -4.33 0.46
N GLY A 97 -1.53 -4.67 -0.63
CA GLY A 97 -1.54 -6.02 -1.19
C GLY A 97 -0.98 -7.06 -0.22
N LYS A 98 0.10 -6.73 0.50
CA LYS A 98 0.69 -7.63 1.49
C LYS A 98 -0.25 -7.86 2.69
N ILE A 99 -0.92 -6.82 3.18
CA ILE A 99 -1.92 -6.94 4.25
C ILE A 99 -3.11 -7.78 3.78
N VAL A 100 -3.65 -7.51 2.59
CA VAL A 100 -4.76 -8.28 1.99
C VAL A 100 -4.37 -9.76 1.86
N TRP A 101 -3.15 -10.02 1.39
CA TRP A 101 -2.63 -11.38 1.25
C TRP A 101 -2.51 -12.11 2.59
N LEU A 102 -1.92 -11.47 3.61
CA LEU A 102 -1.82 -12.03 4.96
C LEU A 102 -3.20 -12.33 5.56
N LYS A 103 -4.14 -11.39 5.41
CA LYS A 103 -5.53 -11.53 5.87
C LYS A 103 -6.20 -12.74 5.22
N TYR A 104 -5.99 -12.94 3.92
CA TYR A 104 -6.52 -14.07 3.17
C TYR A 104 -5.91 -15.40 3.65
N GLN A 105 -4.58 -15.46 3.84
CA GLN A 105 -3.90 -16.66 4.35
C GLN A 105 -4.39 -17.05 5.74
N ASN A 106 -4.47 -16.09 6.66
CA ASN A 106 -4.94 -16.32 8.03
C ASN A 106 -6.41 -16.77 8.04
N SER A 107 -7.26 -16.14 7.24
CA SER A 107 -8.67 -16.53 7.10
C SER A 107 -8.84 -17.93 6.53
N LYS A 108 -7.98 -18.32 5.57
CA LYS A 108 -8.00 -19.66 4.98
C LYS A 108 -7.60 -20.72 6.02
N LYS A 109 -6.49 -20.51 6.72
CA LYS A 109 -6.01 -21.44 7.76
C LYS A 109 -6.99 -21.56 8.94
N ALA A 110 -7.60 -20.45 9.35
CA ALA A 110 -8.65 -20.47 10.37
C ALA A 110 -9.85 -21.33 9.95
N LYS A 111 -10.29 -21.21 8.68
CA LYS A 111 -11.35 -22.06 8.11
C LYS A 111 -10.97 -23.53 8.04
N GLU A 112 -9.73 -23.86 7.65
CA GLU A 112 -9.23 -25.23 7.62
C GLU A 112 -9.23 -25.88 9.01
N LEU A 113 -9.00 -25.08 10.06
CA LEU A 113 -9.04 -25.51 11.46
C LEU A 113 -10.44 -25.43 12.08
N GLY A 114 -11.43 -24.91 11.38
CA GLY A 114 -12.79 -24.72 11.91
C GLY A 114 -12.90 -23.66 13.02
N ILE A 115 -11.92 -22.78 13.17
CA ILE A 115 -11.87 -21.73 14.21
C ILE A 115 -12.02 -20.33 13.61
N SER A 116 -12.23 -19.33 14.46
CA SER A 116 -12.29 -17.94 14.02
C SER A 116 -10.89 -17.40 13.65
N GLU A 117 -10.81 -16.41 12.74
CA GLU A 117 -9.54 -15.76 12.39
C GLU A 117 -8.88 -15.09 13.61
N LEU A 118 -9.68 -14.51 14.50
CA LEU A 118 -9.19 -13.91 15.75
C LEU A 118 -8.49 -14.94 16.63
N GLU A 119 -9.12 -16.10 16.80
CA GLU A 119 -8.58 -17.20 17.58
C GLU A 119 -7.32 -17.81 16.94
N TYR A 120 -7.32 -17.95 15.61
CA TYR A 120 -6.13 -18.34 14.86
C TYR A 120 -4.97 -17.37 15.08
N CYS A 121 -5.21 -16.06 14.96
CA CYS A 121 -4.18 -15.03 15.13
C CYS A 121 -3.65 -14.93 16.56
N THR A 122 -4.51 -15.15 17.55
CA THR A 122 -4.16 -14.98 18.97
C THR A 122 -3.43 -16.21 19.53
N ASN A 123 -3.91 -17.40 19.18
CA ASN A 123 -3.49 -18.64 19.86
C ASN A 123 -2.54 -19.50 19.03
N TYR A 124 -2.64 -19.47 17.69
CA TYR A 124 -1.92 -20.42 16.83
C TYR A 124 -0.78 -19.79 16.03
N LEU A 125 -0.86 -18.48 15.81
CA LEU A 125 0.12 -17.76 14.99
C LEU A 125 1.52 -17.71 15.64
N ASN A 126 1.58 -17.72 16.97
CA ASN A 126 2.83 -17.76 17.75
C ASN A 126 3.28 -19.18 18.14
N MET A 127 2.47 -20.21 17.89
CA MET A 127 2.79 -21.61 18.26
C MET A 127 3.47 -22.41 17.14
N ASN A 128 3.46 -21.91 15.89
CA ASN A 128 4.14 -22.55 14.76
C ASN A 128 5.30 -21.71 14.22
N PRO A 129 6.49 -21.76 14.85
CA PRO A 129 7.70 -21.21 14.26
C PRO A 129 8.31 -22.10 13.16
N SER A 130 7.77 -23.29 12.90
CA SER A 130 8.45 -24.35 12.13
C SER A 130 8.00 -24.53 10.67
N THR A 131 7.06 -23.74 10.13
CA THR A 131 6.57 -23.94 8.74
C THR A 131 7.11 -22.94 7.71
N ASP A 132 8.04 -22.07 8.08
CA ASP A 132 8.66 -21.09 7.15
C ASP A 132 10.02 -21.57 6.59
N LEU A 133 10.45 -22.81 6.87
CA LEU A 133 11.75 -23.36 6.41
C LEU A 133 11.65 -24.30 5.18
N GLU A 134 10.45 -24.57 4.67
CA GLU A 134 10.25 -25.49 3.53
C GLU A 134 9.84 -24.81 2.21
N SER A 135 9.91 -23.48 2.10
CA SER A 135 9.58 -22.78 0.84
C SER A 135 10.59 -21.73 0.39
N LEU A 136 11.89 -21.97 0.63
CA LEU A 136 13.00 -21.31 -0.06
C LEU A 136 13.58 -22.25 -1.11
#